data_AF-A0A4Y2P4J8-F1
#
_entry.id   AF-A0A4Y2P4J8-F1
#
_cell.length_a   1.000
_cell.length_b   1.000
_cell.length_c   1.000
_cell.angle_alpha   90.00
_cell.angle_beta   90.00
_cell.angle_gamma   90.00
#
_symmetry.space_group_name_H-M   'P 1'
#
loop_
_entity.id
_entity.type
_entity.pdbx_description
1 polymer ?
#
loop_
_entity_poly.entity_id
_entity_poly.type
_entity_poly.pdbx_seq_one_letter_code
_entity_poly.pdbx_strand_id
1 'polypeptide(L)'
;MTDGMVRKSVRQFNDGSINADDHEMHLLLSMMILVAKVNDKIRENSRFTIRMLCDEFPQISKTVLHEIVTNRLNYRKLCSRWVPKMLTDVHKTKGLSSALTVFTRYSEEGNDFLNKIVTGDETWVCHVTPESKQ
;
A
#
# COMPACT_ATOMS: atom_id res chain seq x y z
N MET A 1 -45.05 3.45 16.42
CA MET A 1 -44.80 2.40 17.44
C MET A 1 -45.99 1.44 17.40
N THR A 2 -45.77 0.18 17.07
CA THR A 2 -46.86 -0.81 17.00
C THR A 2 -46.96 -1.61 18.30
N ASP A 3 -48.18 -1.96 18.67
CA ASP A 3 -48.53 -2.72 19.88
C ASP A 3 -47.74 -4.05 20.03
N GLY A 4 -47.34 -4.65 18.90
CA GLY A 4 -46.45 -5.81 18.86
C GLY A 4 -45.01 -5.54 19.31
N MET A 5 -44.46 -4.35 19.02
CA MET A 5 -43.10 -3.97 19.45
C MET A 5 -43.04 -3.75 20.96
N VAL A 6 -44.10 -3.19 21.54
CA VAL A 6 -44.22 -2.95 22.99
C VAL A 6 -44.27 -4.27 23.75
N ARG A 7 -45.09 -5.22 23.31
CA ARG A 7 -45.16 -6.56 23.95
C ARG A 7 -43.85 -7.33 23.90
N LYS A 8 -43.12 -7.24 22.77
CA LYS A 8 -41.80 -7.89 22.62
C LYS A 8 -40.77 -7.26 23.56
N SER A 9 -40.77 -5.93 23.66
CA SER A 9 -39.85 -5.19 24.54
C SER A 9 -40.11 -5.47 26.03
N VAL A 10 -41.39 -5.51 26.45
CA VAL A 10 -41.78 -5.85 27.84
C VAL A 10 -41.36 -7.27 28.22
N ARG A 11 -41.46 -8.24 27.30
CA ARG A 11 -41.00 -9.62 27.52
C ARG A 11 -39.48 -9.70 27.69
N GLN A 12 -38.72 -9.06 26.80
CA GLN A 12 -37.26 -9.05 26.87
C GLN A 12 -36.74 -8.36 28.14
N PHE A 13 -37.42 -7.30 28.59
CA PHE A 13 -37.10 -6.61 29.84
C PHE A 13 -37.36 -7.48 31.07
N ASN A 14 -38.49 -8.20 31.11
CA ASN A 14 -38.82 -9.11 32.22
C ASN A 14 -37.91 -10.35 32.27
N ASP A 15 -37.39 -10.81 31.13
CA ASP A 15 -36.42 -11.91 31.05
C ASP A 15 -34.98 -11.47 31.38
N GLY A 16 -34.79 -10.23 31.87
CA GLY A 16 -33.49 -9.70 32.30
C GLY A 16 -32.54 -9.34 31.15
N SER A 17 -33.01 -9.39 29.90
CA SER A 17 -32.21 -9.05 28.73
C SER A 17 -32.34 -7.56 28.42
N ILE A 18 -31.49 -6.77 29.06
CA ILE A 18 -31.35 -5.33 28.83
C ILE A 18 -30.30 -5.07 27.73
N ASN A 19 -30.23 -5.89 26.68
CA ASN A 19 -29.21 -5.73 25.65
C ASN A 19 -29.67 -4.67 24.63
N ALA A 20 -29.17 -3.45 24.82
CA ALA A 20 -29.26 -2.33 23.89
C ALA A 20 -28.17 -2.37 22.79
N ASP A 21 -27.73 -3.58 22.40
CA ASP A 21 -26.50 -3.81 21.62
C ASP A 21 -26.66 -3.69 20.09
N ASP A 22 -27.86 -3.39 19.57
CA ASP A 22 -28.05 -3.15 18.13
C ASP A 22 -27.17 -1.99 17.60
N HIS A 23 -26.79 -1.04 18.48
CA HIS A 23 -25.90 0.07 18.14
C HIS A 23 -24.44 -0.35 17.95
N GLU A 24 -23.93 -1.32 18.71
CA GLU A 24 -22.53 -1.78 18.57
C GLU A 24 -22.30 -2.46 17.22
N MET A 25 -23.24 -3.27 16.77
CA MET A 25 -23.14 -3.98 15.49
C MET A 25 -23.13 -3.01 14.30
N HIS A 26 -23.96 -1.96 14.35
CA HIS A 26 -24.01 -0.96 13.28
C HIS A 26 -22.71 -0.12 13.22
N LEU A 27 -22.14 0.23 14.37
CA LEU A 27 -20.87 0.98 14.44
C LEU A 27 -19.70 0.14 13.95
N LEU A 28 -19.64 -1.15 14.32
CA LEU A 28 -18.62 -2.09 13.84
C LEU A 28 -18.72 -2.31 12.33
N LEU A 29 -19.93 -2.48 11.80
CA LEU A 29 -20.17 -2.62 10.37
C LEU A 29 -19.76 -1.35 9.61
N SER A 30 -20.09 -0.18 10.15
CA SER A 30 -19.72 1.12 9.59
C SER A 30 -18.19 1.31 9.56
N MET A 31 -17.50 0.92 10.63
CA MET A 31 -16.03 0.97 10.72
C MET A 31 -15.37 0.00 9.73
N MET A 32 -15.85 -1.23 9.62
CA MET A 32 -15.34 -2.19 8.62
C MET A 32 -15.49 -1.65 7.20
N ILE A 33 -16.65 -1.07 6.86
CA ILE A 33 -16.89 -0.48 5.54
C ILE A 33 -15.95 0.70 5.29
N LEU A 34 -15.69 1.55 6.29
CA LEU A 34 -14.76 2.68 6.16
C LEU A 34 -13.32 2.20 5.92
N VAL A 35 -12.85 1.21 6.70
CA VAL A 35 -11.51 0.64 6.55
C VAL A 35 -11.32 0.06 5.14
N ALA A 36 -12.32 -0.67 4.62
CA ALA A 36 -12.29 -1.21 3.27
C ALA A 36 -12.20 -0.09 2.21
N LYS A 37 -13.03 0.95 2.31
CA LYS A 37 -13.01 2.08 1.38
C LYS A 37 -11.67 2.83 1.38
N VAL A 38 -11.08 3.06 2.56
CA VAL A 38 -9.75 3.68 2.68
C VAL A 38 -8.69 2.81 2.02
N ASN A 39 -8.73 1.49 2.24
CA ASN A 39 -7.81 0.54 1.63
C ASN A 39 -7.92 0.52 0.10
N ASP A 40 -9.14 0.55 -0.45
CA ASP A 40 -9.37 0.56 -1.89
C ASP A 40 -8.77 1.81 -2.55
N LYS A 41 -8.94 2.99 -1.94
CA LYS A 41 -8.33 4.23 -2.43
C LYS A 41 -6.80 4.20 -2.42
N ILE A 42 -6.20 3.59 -1.40
CA ILE A 42 -4.74 3.44 -1.33
C ILE A 42 -4.24 2.43 -2.37
N ARG A 43 -5.02 1.39 -2.68
CA ARG A 43 -4.68 0.39 -3.70
C ARG A 43 -4.80 0.94 -5.13
N GLU A 44 -5.77 1.81 -5.38
CA GLU A 44 -5.93 2.51 -6.66
C GLU A 44 -4.71 3.41 -6.95
N ASN A 45 -4.19 4.09 -5.93
CA ASN A 45 -3.01 4.92 -6.05
C ASN A 45 -2.06 4.72 -4.87
N SER A 46 -0.96 4.01 -5.08
CA SER A 46 0.03 3.76 -4.01
C SER A 46 0.74 5.02 -3.49
N ARG A 47 0.59 6.17 -4.17
CA ARG A 47 1.10 7.48 -3.74
C ARG A 47 0.06 8.32 -3.00
N PHE A 48 -1.11 7.76 -2.68
CA PHE A 48 -2.17 8.47 -1.99
C PHE A 48 -1.69 8.94 -0.61
N THR A 49 -1.93 10.22 -0.30
CA THR A 49 -1.47 10.82 0.96
C THR A 49 -2.60 10.93 1.97
N ILE A 50 -2.25 11.04 3.25
CA ILE A 50 -3.24 11.30 4.32
C ILE A 50 -4.05 12.58 4.03
N ARG A 51 -3.45 13.61 3.40
CA ARG A 51 -4.17 14.83 3.01
C ARG A 51 -5.26 14.51 1.97
N MET A 52 -4.92 13.76 0.94
CA MET A 52 -5.88 13.35 -0.10
C MET A 52 -7.00 12.48 0.49
N LEU A 53 -6.72 11.65 1.50
CA LEU A 53 -7.77 10.93 2.23
C LEU A 53 -8.70 11.87 3.00
N CYS A 54 -8.18 12.95 3.58
CA CYS A 54 -9.02 13.94 4.25
C CYS A 54 -9.93 14.66 3.25
N ASP A 55 -9.43 14.94 2.05
CA ASP A 55 -10.22 15.59 0.98
C ASP A 55 -11.32 14.65 0.45
N GLU A 56 -11.04 13.34 0.33
CA GLU A 56 -11.99 12.32 -0.12
C GLU A 56 -13.03 11.95 0.95
N PHE A 57 -12.64 11.99 2.24
CA PHE A 57 -13.48 11.65 3.38
C PHE A 57 -13.59 12.82 4.36
N PRO A 58 -14.22 13.94 3.98
CA PRO A 58 -14.28 15.16 4.79
C PRO A 58 -15.02 14.98 6.12
N GLN A 59 -15.90 13.97 6.22
CA GLN A 59 -16.63 13.61 7.44
C GLN A 59 -15.79 12.84 8.46
N ILE A 60 -14.60 12.38 8.08
CA ILE A 60 -13.70 11.61 8.95
C ILE A 60 -12.52 12.50 9.36
N SER A 61 -12.18 12.48 10.64
CA SER A 61 -11.04 13.25 11.12
C SER A 61 -9.71 12.66 10.60
N LYS A 62 -8.73 13.55 10.40
CA LYS A 62 -7.37 13.18 9.98
C LYS A 62 -6.71 12.15 10.89
N THR A 63 -6.97 12.22 12.20
CA THR A 63 -6.40 11.30 13.19
C THR A 63 -6.94 9.89 13.03
N VAL A 64 -8.25 9.74 12.81
CA VAL A 64 -8.89 8.44 12.55
C VAL A 64 -8.39 7.85 11.23
N LEU A 65 -8.28 8.65 10.17
CA LEU A 65 -7.68 8.20 8.90
C LEU A 65 -6.23 7.73 9.11
N HIS A 66 -5.44 8.44 9.89
CA HIS A 66 -4.06 8.04 10.20
C HIS A 66 -4.00 6.72 10.99
N GLU A 67 -4.89 6.53 11.97
CA GLU A 67 -5.01 5.29 12.74
C GLU A 67 -5.42 4.12 11.84
N ILE A 68 -6.40 4.31 10.95
CA ILE A 68 -6.83 3.28 10.00
C ILE A 68 -5.65 2.85 9.11
N VAL A 69 -4.94 3.82 8.53
CA VAL A 69 -3.82 3.53 7.62
C VAL A 69 -2.67 2.83 8.35
N THR A 70 -2.28 3.32 9.52
CA THR A 70 -1.07 2.87 10.22
C THR A 70 -1.32 1.65 11.10
N ASN A 71 -2.43 1.61 11.86
CA ASN A 71 -2.66 0.58 12.87
C ASN A 71 -3.59 -0.53 12.37
N ARG A 72 -4.66 -0.17 11.64
CA ARG A 72 -5.64 -1.17 11.16
C ARG A 72 -5.16 -1.86 9.88
N LEU A 73 -4.67 -1.09 8.92
CA LEU A 73 -4.17 -1.58 7.63
C LEU A 73 -2.66 -1.85 7.61
N ASN A 74 -1.92 -1.36 8.62
CA ASN A 74 -0.48 -1.55 8.76
C ASN A 74 0.35 -1.04 7.56
N TYR A 75 -0.12 0.01 6.88
CA TYR A 75 0.65 0.66 5.83
C TYR A 75 1.78 1.51 6.41
N ARG A 76 2.90 1.55 5.69
CA ARG A 76 4.06 2.40 6.02
C ARG A 76 4.37 3.31 4.85
N LYS A 77 4.72 4.56 5.15
CA LYS A 77 5.19 5.50 4.14
C LYS A 77 6.62 5.13 3.74
N LEU A 78 6.83 4.91 2.44
CA LEU A 78 8.14 4.68 1.85
C LEU A 78 8.48 5.81 0.88
N CYS A 79 9.76 6.12 0.76
CA CYS A 79 10.26 7.02 -0.29
C CYS A 79 10.27 6.29 -1.63
N SER A 80 9.91 7.00 -2.70
CA SER A 80 10.05 6.46 -4.06
C SER A 80 11.54 6.24 -4.37
N ARG A 81 11.85 5.14 -5.05
CA ARG A 81 13.21 4.88 -5.54
C ARG A 81 13.44 5.66 -6.84
N TRP A 82 14.65 6.18 -7.01
CA TRP A 82 15.08 6.77 -8.27
C TRP A 82 15.20 5.69 -9.34
N VAL A 83 14.60 5.95 -10.50
CA VAL A 83 14.70 5.09 -11.68
C VAL A 83 15.50 5.85 -12.74
N PRO A 84 16.66 5.33 -13.20
CA PRO A 84 17.57 6.07 -14.08
C PRO A 84 16.96 6.52 -15.41
N LYS A 85 15.98 5.76 -15.93
CA LYS A 85 15.38 6.02 -17.24
C LYS A 85 13.94 5.56 -17.30
N MET A 86 13.08 6.35 -17.95
CA MET A 86 11.74 5.93 -18.32
C MET A 86 11.80 5.01 -19.53
N LEU A 87 11.44 3.73 -19.32
CA LEU A 87 11.46 2.73 -20.39
C LEU A 87 10.15 2.76 -21.18
N THR A 88 10.28 2.70 -22.51
CA THR A 88 9.16 2.46 -23.43
C THR A 88 8.88 0.97 -23.50
N ASP A 89 7.72 0.57 -24.02
CA ASP A 89 7.38 -0.85 -24.11
C ASP A 89 8.33 -1.61 -25.02
N VAL A 90 8.85 -0.97 -26.08
CA VAL A 90 9.90 -1.55 -26.93
C VAL A 90 11.17 -1.84 -26.13
N HIS A 91 11.63 -0.92 -25.27
CA HIS A 91 12.79 -1.15 -24.41
C HIS A 91 12.55 -2.31 -23.44
N LYS A 92 11.35 -2.42 -22.86
CA LYS A 92 10.99 -3.51 -21.94
C LYS A 92 10.98 -4.85 -22.65
N THR A 93 10.36 -4.95 -23.83
CA THR A 93 10.31 -6.19 -24.60
C THR A 93 11.70 -6.64 -25.02
N LYS A 94 12.55 -5.70 -25.48
CA LYS A 94 13.94 -6.02 -25.80
C LYS A 94 14.71 -6.48 -24.56
N GLY A 95 14.55 -5.78 -23.43
CA GLY A 95 15.17 -6.15 -22.16
C GLY A 95 14.77 -7.55 -21.69
N LEU A 96 13.47 -7.87 -21.75
CA LEU A 96 12.95 -9.19 -21.38
C LEU A 96 13.46 -10.29 -22.33
N SER A 97 13.47 -10.03 -23.64
CA SER A 97 13.97 -11.00 -24.62
C SER A 97 15.45 -11.30 -24.40
N SER A 98 16.29 -10.27 -24.21
CA SER A 98 17.71 -10.46 -23.91
C SER A 98 17.93 -11.20 -22.58
N ALA A 99 17.19 -10.83 -21.53
CA ALA A 99 17.27 -11.51 -20.24
C ALA A 99 16.86 -12.99 -20.35
N LEU A 100 15.82 -13.30 -21.11
CA LEU A 100 15.38 -14.68 -21.34
C LEU A 100 16.44 -15.49 -22.08
N THR A 101 17.07 -14.92 -23.11
CA THR A 101 18.17 -15.59 -23.82
C THR A 101 19.34 -15.92 -22.87
N VAL A 102 19.75 -14.97 -22.04
CA VAL A 102 20.81 -15.19 -21.04
C VAL A 102 20.39 -16.24 -20.01
N PHE A 103 19.15 -16.20 -19.55
CA PHE A 103 18.60 -17.16 -18.58
C PHE A 103 18.54 -18.59 -19.14
N THR A 104 18.04 -18.77 -20.36
CA THR A 104 17.99 -20.08 -21.02
C THR A 104 19.40 -20.66 -21.18
N ARG A 105 20.34 -19.84 -21.64
CA ARG A 105 21.72 -20.27 -21.82
C ARG A 105 22.39 -20.64 -20.51
N TYR A 106 22.14 -19.88 -19.44
CA TYR A 106 22.59 -20.25 -18.10
C TYR A 106 21.95 -21.56 -17.62
N SER A 107 20.69 -21.82 -17.95
CA SER A 107 20.02 -23.07 -17.58
C SER A 107 20.64 -24.30 -18.28
N GLU A 108 21.20 -24.12 -19.47
CA GLU A 108 21.84 -25.19 -20.26
C GLU A 108 23.32 -25.38 -19.89
N GLU A 109 24.09 -24.30 -19.82
CA GLU A 109 25.56 -24.33 -19.64
C GLU A 109 26.00 -24.10 -18.18
N GLY A 110 25.10 -23.65 -17.30
CA GLY A 110 25.41 -23.36 -15.90
C GLY A 110 26.53 -22.34 -15.71
N ASN A 111 27.40 -22.58 -14.73
CA ASN A 111 28.51 -21.69 -14.40
C ASN A 111 29.60 -21.63 -15.48
N ASP A 112 29.69 -22.62 -16.36
CA ASP A 112 30.68 -22.61 -17.46
C ASP A 112 30.41 -21.46 -18.43
N PHE A 113 29.14 -21.07 -18.61
CA PHE A 113 28.78 -19.87 -19.36
C PHE A 113 29.24 -18.60 -18.63
N LEU A 114 28.98 -18.48 -17.33
CA LEU A 114 29.34 -17.29 -16.56
C LEU A 114 30.86 -17.08 -16.49
N ASN A 115 31.64 -18.16 -16.38
CA ASN A 115 33.10 -18.12 -16.34
C ASN A 115 33.74 -17.57 -17.62
N LYS A 116 32.99 -17.53 -18.74
CA LYS A 116 33.45 -16.98 -20.02
C LYS A 116 33.14 -15.49 -20.18
N ILE A 117 32.39 -14.89 -19.25
CA ILE A 117 31.97 -13.48 -19.34
C ILE A 117 32.99 -12.58 -18.63
N VAL A 118 33.48 -11.57 -19.35
CA VAL A 118 34.25 -10.46 -18.79
C VAL A 118 33.43 -9.18 -19.00
N THR A 119 33.19 -8.42 -17.92
CA THR A 119 32.45 -7.15 -17.96
C THR A 119 33.35 -5.98 -17.58
N GLY A 120 33.03 -4.79 -18.09
CA GLY A 120 33.69 -3.54 -17.75
C GLY A 120 32.74 -2.36 -17.95
N ASP A 121 32.89 -1.32 -17.14
CA ASP A 121 32.16 -0.06 -17.24
C ASP A 121 33.06 1.09 -16.73
N GLU A 122 32.72 2.32 -17.09
CA GLU A 122 33.46 3.51 -16.68
C GLU A 122 32.64 4.29 -15.64
N THR A 123 33.28 4.68 -14.55
CA THR A 123 32.65 5.51 -13.50
C THR A 123 33.42 6.79 -13.32
N TRP A 124 32.71 7.92 -13.32
CA TRP A 124 33.30 9.23 -13.07
C TRP A 124 33.78 9.34 -11.62
N VAL A 125 35.02 9.79 -11.41
CA VAL A 125 35.59 10.08 -10.09
C VAL A 125 35.75 11.59 -9.95
N CYS A 126 34.99 12.19 -9.03
CA CYS A 126 35.13 13.60 -8.71
C CYS A 126 36.33 13.83 -7.79
N HIS A 127 37.30 14.63 -8.24
CA HIS A 127 38.36 15.14 -7.37
C HIS A 127 37.85 16.37 -6.62
N VAL A 128 38.02 16.37 -5.28
CA VAL A 128 37.73 17.54 -4.46
C VAL A 128 38.97 18.44 -4.47
N THR A 129 38.84 19.65 -5.00
CA THR A 129 39.85 20.68 -4.85
C THR A 129 39.65 21.37 -3.51
N PRO A 130 40.58 21.30 -2.54
CA PRO A 130 40.43 22.01 -1.29
C PRO A 130 40.49 23.52 -1.55
N GLU A 131 39.52 24.26 -1.00
CA GLU A 131 39.51 25.72 -1.06
C GLU A 131 40.75 26.27 -0.35
N SER A 132 41.53 27.12 -1.04
CA SER A 132 42.63 27.84 -0.43
C SER A 132 42.08 28.88 0.53
N LYS A 133 42.39 28.75 1.82
CA LYS A 133 42.16 29.81 2.80
C LYS A 133 43.16 30.94 2.52
N GLN A 134 42.69 32.02 1.90
CA GLN A 134 43.37 33.31 1.89
C GLN A 134 42.78 34.20 2.99
#